data_AF-A0A930DZ45-F1
#
_entry.id   AF-A0A930DZ45-F1
#
_cell.length_a   1.000
_cell.length_b   1.000
_cell.length_c   1.000
_cell.angle_alpha   90.00
_cell.angle_beta   90.00
_cell.angle_gamma   90.00
#
_symmetry.space_group_name_H-M   'P 1'
#
loop_
_entity.id
_entity.type
_entity.pdbx_description
1 polymer ?
#
loop_
_entity_poly.entity_id
_entity_poly.type
_entity_poly.pdbx_seq_one_letter_code
_entity_poly.pdbx_strand_id
1 'polypeptide(L)'
;MIKSESKQNSTNVLERLRVMSESITEKQVLKLFENSAHQIYADHFVRQAQNLVNIQEIEQNGDNGLELLHTLTKMYKQDSFDALEIRELLKIGVGIEIPDWMKSAESIRKARKISHLKQLKASINKSYSDYNEIVDDFKSLFDLNDSDTATLRFNESLKNKPYYASARYFLHHKNGSLYNLLDKLTPNKSFMQKSIPIYFSLTAGNLSRVDDGNSFIVTELDLKVSDGSMNSLMSALNKKDSNPAEVVKKIISSGLKRKYLHLSKNKASFDGFKKGRFPFSLITDEEIRNNLQYRGVYDLKEIRKMVPKPELERYDSIVDGLLGR
;
A
#
# COMPACT_ATOMS: atom_id res chain seq x y z
N MET A 1 -31.85 -26.17 29.54
CA MET A 1 -30.38 -26.34 29.47
C MET A 1 -29.96 -26.13 28.02
N ILE A 2 -29.81 -24.87 27.60
CA ILE A 2 -29.51 -24.52 26.20
C ILE A 2 -27.99 -24.59 26.06
N LYS A 3 -27.52 -25.62 25.35
CA LYS A 3 -26.10 -25.76 25.03
C LYS A 3 -25.68 -24.58 24.16
N SER A 4 -24.57 -23.97 24.53
CA SER A 4 -23.91 -22.86 23.88
C SER A 4 -23.46 -23.21 22.46
N GLU A 5 -24.30 -22.95 21.46
CA GLU A 5 -23.94 -23.10 20.03
C GLU A 5 -23.03 -21.96 19.52
N SER A 6 -22.97 -20.81 20.21
CA SER A 6 -22.20 -19.64 19.75
C SER A 6 -20.67 -19.79 19.85
N LYS A 7 -20.15 -20.72 20.67
CA LYS A 7 -18.70 -20.96 20.79
C LYS A 7 -18.12 -21.81 19.63
N GLN A 8 -18.95 -22.58 18.93
CA GLN A 8 -18.46 -23.53 17.92
C GLN A 8 -18.09 -22.85 16.59
N ASN A 9 -18.77 -21.76 16.22
CA ASN A 9 -18.53 -21.07 14.94
C ASN A 9 -17.30 -20.14 14.95
N SER A 10 -17.04 -19.42 16.04
CA SER A 10 -15.90 -18.50 16.14
C SER A 10 -14.54 -19.23 16.20
N THR A 11 -14.50 -20.36 16.91
CA THR A 11 -13.30 -21.22 17.01
C THR A 11 -12.93 -21.82 15.65
N ASN A 12 -13.92 -22.15 14.82
CA ASN A 12 -13.71 -22.69 13.47
C ASN A 12 -13.12 -21.64 12.50
N VAL A 13 -13.59 -20.39 12.58
CA VAL A 13 -13.09 -19.30 11.71
C VAL A 13 -11.62 -18.96 12.00
N LEU A 14 -11.26 -18.79 13.27
CA LEU A 14 -9.87 -18.49 13.66
C LEU A 14 -8.93 -19.63 13.27
N GLU A 15 -9.36 -20.88 13.43
CA GLU A 15 -8.56 -22.03 13.06
C GLU A 15 -8.38 -22.16 11.54
N ARG A 16 -9.45 -21.93 10.75
CA ARG A 16 -9.34 -21.86 9.28
C ARG A 16 -8.36 -20.78 8.82
N LEU A 17 -8.38 -19.62 9.47
CA LEU A 17 -7.42 -18.55 9.19
C LEU A 17 -5.99 -18.93 9.53
N ARG A 18 -5.78 -19.56 10.69
CA ARG A 18 -4.47 -20.06 11.11
C ARG A 18 -3.93 -21.04 10.09
N VAL A 19 -4.71 -22.08 9.76
CA VAL A 19 -4.35 -23.10 8.78
C VAL A 19 -4.03 -22.47 7.42
N MET A 20 -4.92 -21.63 6.89
CA MET A 20 -4.69 -20.98 5.59
C MET A 20 -3.43 -20.09 5.59
N SER A 21 -3.11 -19.44 6.71
CA SER A 21 -1.90 -18.61 6.82
C SER A 21 -0.60 -19.43 6.72
N GLU A 22 -0.65 -20.68 7.17
CA GLU A 22 0.48 -21.62 7.21
C GLU A 22 0.55 -22.48 5.94
N SER A 23 -0.59 -22.79 5.31
CA SER A 23 -0.70 -23.81 4.26
C SER A 23 -0.97 -23.28 2.85
N ILE A 24 -1.08 -21.96 2.65
CA ILE A 24 -1.32 -21.39 1.32
C ILE A 24 -0.22 -21.80 0.32
N THR A 25 -0.62 -22.29 -0.84
CA THR A 25 0.27 -22.78 -1.90
C THR A 25 0.34 -21.83 -3.10
N GLU A 26 1.38 -21.96 -3.92
CA GLU A 26 1.50 -21.20 -5.17
C GLU A 26 0.38 -21.54 -6.16
N LYS A 27 -0.07 -22.80 -6.18
CA LYS A 27 -1.22 -23.23 -7.00
C LYS A 27 -2.51 -22.51 -6.63
N GLN A 28 -2.78 -22.32 -5.34
CA GLN A 28 -3.93 -21.54 -4.89
C GLN A 28 -3.80 -20.08 -5.32
N VAL A 29 -2.59 -19.51 -5.24
CA VAL A 29 -2.34 -18.13 -5.68
C VAL A 29 -2.52 -17.99 -7.19
N LEU A 30 -1.99 -18.91 -8.01
CA LEU A 30 -2.22 -18.91 -9.46
C LEU A 30 -3.71 -18.94 -9.81
N LYS A 31 -4.49 -19.79 -9.12
CA LYS A 31 -5.94 -19.91 -9.32
C LYS A 31 -6.70 -18.63 -8.95
N LEU A 32 -6.22 -17.84 -7.98
CA LEU A 32 -6.85 -16.55 -7.64
C LEU A 32 -6.81 -15.55 -8.82
N PHE A 33 -5.83 -15.69 -9.70
CA PHE A 33 -5.57 -14.76 -10.81
C PHE A 33 -5.78 -15.40 -12.19
N GLU A 34 -6.28 -16.63 -12.24
CA GLU A 34 -6.64 -17.30 -13.48
C GLU A 34 -7.76 -16.52 -14.19
N ASN A 35 -7.65 -16.35 -15.51
CA ASN A 35 -8.60 -15.66 -16.38
C ASN A 35 -9.00 -14.26 -15.85
N SER A 36 -8.00 -13.46 -15.49
CA SER A 36 -8.25 -12.18 -14.81
C SER A 36 -7.39 -11.02 -15.26
N ALA A 37 -6.46 -11.21 -16.20
CA ALA A 37 -5.58 -10.15 -16.62
C ALA A 37 -6.39 -9.01 -17.26
N HIS A 38 -7.35 -9.31 -18.14
CA HIS A 38 -8.18 -8.29 -18.78
C HIS A 38 -8.96 -7.44 -17.76
N GLN A 39 -9.65 -8.10 -16.82
CA GLN A 39 -10.40 -7.42 -15.78
C GLN A 39 -9.48 -6.53 -14.93
N ILE A 40 -8.36 -7.08 -14.47
CA ILE A 40 -7.41 -6.34 -13.64
C ILE A 40 -6.84 -5.14 -14.42
N TYR A 41 -6.49 -5.35 -15.69
CA TYR A 41 -5.98 -4.31 -16.58
C TYR A 41 -6.96 -3.14 -16.70
N ALA A 42 -8.24 -3.40 -16.98
CA ALA A 42 -9.26 -2.38 -17.15
C ALA A 42 -9.64 -1.67 -15.83
N ASP A 43 -9.83 -2.43 -14.76
CA ASP A 43 -10.43 -1.93 -13.51
C ASP A 43 -9.41 -1.29 -12.57
N HIS A 44 -8.15 -1.72 -12.61
CA HIS A 44 -7.16 -1.36 -11.60
C HIS A 44 -6.00 -0.50 -12.09
N PHE A 45 -5.66 -0.50 -13.39
CA PHE A 45 -4.50 0.24 -13.89
C PHE A 45 -4.84 1.61 -14.47
N VAL A 46 -3.91 2.57 -14.30
CA VAL A 46 -4.00 3.88 -14.98
C VAL A 46 -3.64 3.73 -16.46
N ARG A 47 -4.20 4.58 -17.31
CA ARG A 47 -3.98 4.55 -18.77
C ARG A 47 -2.50 4.56 -19.17
N GLN A 48 -1.66 5.29 -18.45
CA GLN A 48 -0.22 5.35 -18.74
C GLN A 48 0.48 4.02 -18.46
N ALA A 49 0.04 3.26 -17.46
CA ALA A 49 0.58 1.94 -17.15
C ALA A 49 0.03 0.89 -18.14
N GLN A 50 -1.24 1.00 -18.51
CA GLN A 50 -1.87 0.17 -19.54
C GLN A 50 -1.09 0.21 -20.86
N ASN A 51 -0.65 1.40 -21.30
CA ASN A 51 0.13 1.56 -22.52
C ASN A 51 1.53 0.90 -22.49
N LEU A 52 2.00 0.41 -21.34
CA LEU A 52 3.32 -0.24 -21.25
C LEU A 52 3.27 -1.68 -21.73
N VAL A 53 2.10 -2.32 -21.75
CA VAL A 53 1.97 -3.76 -21.97
C VAL A 53 0.96 -4.07 -23.07
N ASN A 54 1.22 -5.13 -23.84
CA ASN A 54 0.23 -5.66 -24.77
C ASN A 54 -0.68 -6.67 -24.06
N ILE A 55 -1.88 -6.24 -23.66
CA ILE A 55 -2.82 -7.10 -22.94
C ILE A 55 -3.25 -8.33 -23.77
N GLN A 56 -3.34 -8.22 -25.10
CA GLN A 56 -3.73 -9.33 -25.97
C GLN A 56 -2.71 -10.48 -25.95
N GLU A 57 -1.42 -10.16 -25.80
CA GLU A 57 -0.36 -11.16 -25.69
C GLU A 57 -0.46 -11.92 -24.36
N ILE A 58 -0.83 -11.24 -23.27
CA ILE A 58 -1.04 -11.88 -21.97
C ILE A 58 -2.27 -12.80 -21.99
N GLU A 59 -3.34 -12.38 -22.66
CA GLU A 59 -4.56 -13.19 -22.83
C GLU A 59 -4.27 -14.50 -23.59
N GLN A 60 -3.53 -14.41 -24.69
CA GLN A 60 -3.15 -15.59 -25.50
C GLN A 60 -2.27 -16.57 -24.72
N ASN A 61 -1.53 -16.09 -23.72
CA ASN A 61 -0.65 -16.88 -22.87
C ASN A 61 -1.29 -17.32 -21.54
N GLY A 62 -2.62 -17.41 -21.48
CA GLY A 62 -3.36 -17.98 -20.35
C GLY A 62 -4.05 -16.98 -19.43
N ASP A 63 -4.11 -15.70 -19.81
CA ASP A 63 -4.91 -14.64 -19.16
C ASP A 63 -4.71 -14.57 -17.63
N ASN A 64 -3.47 -14.69 -17.15
CA ASN A 64 -3.18 -14.68 -15.73
C ASN A 64 -2.86 -13.27 -15.22
N GLY A 65 -3.63 -12.80 -14.24
CA GLY A 65 -3.43 -11.48 -13.63
C GLY A 65 -2.08 -11.31 -12.91
N LEU A 66 -1.44 -12.38 -12.43
CA LEU A 66 -0.08 -12.31 -11.88
C LEU A 66 0.96 -12.04 -12.96
N GLU A 67 0.76 -12.60 -14.15
CA GLU A 67 1.67 -12.38 -15.27
C GLU A 67 1.59 -10.92 -15.74
N LEU A 68 0.39 -10.33 -15.74
CA LEU A 68 0.20 -8.91 -15.95
C LEU A 68 0.97 -8.06 -14.92
N LEU A 69 0.81 -8.35 -13.61
CA LEU A 69 1.52 -7.64 -12.54
C LEU A 69 3.04 -7.75 -12.70
N HIS A 70 3.52 -8.95 -13.04
CA HIS A 70 4.92 -9.23 -13.22
C HIS A 70 5.48 -8.49 -14.45
N THR A 71 4.81 -8.60 -15.59
CA THR A 71 5.18 -7.97 -16.86
C THR A 71 5.23 -6.46 -16.72
N LEU A 72 4.19 -5.84 -16.14
CA LEU A 72 4.19 -4.39 -15.90
C LEU A 72 5.31 -3.93 -14.98
N THR A 73 5.63 -4.74 -13.96
CA THR A 73 6.76 -4.45 -13.08
C THR A 73 8.10 -4.54 -13.82
N LYS A 74 8.28 -5.53 -14.70
CA LYS A 74 9.51 -5.72 -15.49
C LYS A 74 9.68 -4.70 -16.60
N MET A 75 8.58 -4.29 -17.22
CA MET A 75 8.53 -3.24 -18.23
C MET A 75 8.76 -1.86 -17.63
N TYR A 76 8.57 -1.71 -16.31
CA TYR A 76 9.18 -0.59 -15.61
C TYR A 76 10.69 -0.78 -15.55
N LYS A 77 11.32 -0.46 -16.67
CA LYS A 77 12.67 0.06 -16.64
C LYS A 77 12.61 1.31 -15.79
N GLN A 78 13.61 1.47 -14.92
CA GLN A 78 13.87 2.76 -14.32
C GLN A 78 14.44 3.70 -15.39
N ASP A 79 13.74 3.85 -16.52
CA ASP A 79 14.08 4.72 -17.66
C ASP A 79 14.21 6.19 -17.23
N SER A 80 13.82 6.52 -16.00
CA SER A 80 14.01 7.84 -15.41
C SER A 80 15.40 8.07 -14.79
N PHE A 81 16.24 7.04 -14.61
CA PHE A 81 17.58 7.23 -14.04
C PHE A 81 18.62 7.46 -15.14
N ASP A 82 18.65 8.70 -15.64
CA ASP A 82 19.69 9.16 -16.55
C ASP A 82 20.87 9.74 -15.74
N ALA A 83 21.95 8.98 -15.65
CA ALA A 83 23.13 9.39 -14.88
C ALA A 83 23.86 10.60 -15.49
N LEU A 84 23.72 10.84 -16.80
CA LEU A 84 24.28 12.03 -17.45
C LEU A 84 23.45 13.26 -17.10
N GLU A 85 22.13 13.17 -17.23
CA GLU A 85 21.22 14.26 -16.85
C GLU A 85 21.38 14.60 -15.35
N ILE A 86 21.42 13.60 -14.47
CA ILE A 86 21.64 13.79 -13.03
C ILE A 86 22.96 14.51 -12.75
N ARG A 87 24.04 14.13 -13.46
CA ARG A 87 25.35 14.78 -13.32
C ARG A 87 25.28 16.25 -13.74
N GLU A 88 24.65 16.56 -14.86
CA GLU A 88 24.50 17.94 -15.34
C GLU A 88 23.69 18.78 -14.36
N LEU A 89 22.56 18.24 -13.87
CA LEU A 89 21.71 18.93 -12.88
C LEU A 89 22.46 19.21 -11.58
N LEU A 90 23.25 18.26 -11.08
CA LEU A 90 24.04 18.44 -9.85
C LEU A 90 25.16 19.46 -10.03
N LYS A 91 25.86 19.40 -11.17
CA LYS A 91 26.95 20.32 -11.50
C LYS A 91 26.46 21.76 -11.68
N ILE A 92 25.35 21.96 -12.40
CA ILE A 92 24.76 23.28 -12.59
C ILE A 92 24.15 23.79 -11.28
N GLY A 93 23.42 22.93 -10.57
CA GLY A 93 22.68 23.32 -9.37
C GLY A 93 23.59 23.70 -8.20
N VAL A 94 24.62 22.90 -7.91
CA VAL A 94 25.45 23.07 -6.70
C VAL A 94 26.94 22.88 -6.95
N GLY A 95 27.38 22.55 -8.17
CA GLY A 95 28.80 22.44 -8.50
C GLY A 95 29.50 21.18 -7.99
N ILE A 96 28.76 20.13 -7.65
CA ILE A 96 29.31 18.84 -7.22
C ILE A 96 29.40 17.91 -8.44
N GLU A 97 30.50 17.17 -8.57
CA GLU A 97 30.58 16.02 -9.47
C GLU A 97 29.71 14.87 -8.95
N ILE A 98 29.16 14.03 -9.83
CA ILE A 98 28.23 12.97 -9.42
C ILE A 98 28.91 11.97 -8.46
N PRO A 99 28.44 11.82 -7.21
CA PRO A 99 29.03 10.87 -6.27
C PRO A 99 28.82 9.42 -6.73
N ASP A 100 29.70 8.50 -6.33
CA ASP A 100 29.56 7.07 -6.66
C ASP A 100 28.22 6.50 -6.22
N TRP A 101 27.71 6.94 -5.07
CA TRP A 101 26.43 6.52 -4.56
C TRP A 101 25.23 7.01 -5.39
N MET A 102 25.40 8.02 -6.24
CA MET A 102 24.34 8.60 -7.09
C MET A 102 24.42 8.11 -8.55
N LYS A 103 25.27 7.15 -8.89
CA LYS A 103 25.39 6.66 -10.29
C LYS A 103 24.24 5.77 -10.76
N SER A 104 23.46 5.22 -9.83
CA SER A 104 22.26 4.42 -10.13
C SER A 104 21.32 4.41 -8.93
N ALA A 105 20.04 4.10 -9.13
CA ALA A 105 19.12 3.92 -8.01
C ALA A 105 19.53 2.79 -7.05
N GLU A 106 20.15 1.74 -7.58
CA GLU A 106 20.70 0.65 -6.76
C GLU A 106 21.86 1.15 -5.89
N SER A 107 22.72 2.01 -6.43
CA SER A 107 23.81 2.66 -5.68
C SER A 107 23.26 3.52 -4.54
N ILE A 108 22.20 4.32 -4.79
CA ILE A 108 21.56 5.17 -3.79
C ILE A 108 21.01 4.31 -2.64
N ARG A 109 20.39 3.18 -2.99
CA ARG A 109 19.87 2.21 -2.03
C ARG A 109 20.98 1.58 -1.18
N LYS A 110 22.05 1.10 -1.82
CA LYS A 110 23.19 0.47 -1.14
C LYS A 110 23.90 1.44 -0.18
N ALA A 111 24.00 2.71 -0.56
CA ALA A 111 24.59 3.77 0.26
C ALA A 111 23.65 4.30 1.37
N ARG A 112 22.42 3.77 1.48
CA ARG A 112 21.41 4.20 2.49
C ARG A 112 21.05 5.70 2.39
N LYS A 113 21.11 6.28 1.19
CA LYS A 113 20.80 7.71 0.96
C LYS A 113 19.31 7.99 0.68
N ILE A 114 18.47 6.95 0.54
CA ILE A 114 17.02 7.09 0.31
C ILE A 114 16.33 7.88 1.43
N SER A 115 16.68 7.64 2.70
CA SER A 115 16.08 8.36 3.83
C SER A 115 16.45 9.85 3.80
N HIS A 116 17.71 10.16 3.54
CA HIS A 116 18.21 11.53 3.42
C HIS A 116 17.55 12.28 2.25
N LEU A 117 17.37 11.62 1.10
CA LEU A 117 16.63 12.18 -0.04
C LEU A 117 15.18 12.51 0.31
N LYS A 118 14.51 11.59 1.02
CA LYS A 118 13.12 11.80 1.48
C LYS A 118 13.02 12.95 2.47
N GLN A 119 13.96 13.03 3.40
CA GLN A 119 14.03 14.09 4.41
C GLN A 119 14.23 15.45 3.74
N LEU A 120 15.24 15.59 2.88
CA LEU A 120 15.48 16.82 2.12
C LEU A 120 14.26 17.23 1.28
N LYS A 121 13.63 16.27 0.58
CA LYS A 121 12.41 16.53 -0.20
C LYS A 121 11.26 17.02 0.68
N ALA A 122 11.06 16.41 1.84
CA ALA A 122 10.01 16.80 2.78
C ALA A 122 10.24 18.23 3.28
N SER A 123 11.46 18.57 3.69
CA SER A 123 11.83 19.90 4.15
C SER A 123 11.67 20.97 3.07
N ILE A 124 12.02 20.64 1.82
CA ILE A 124 11.85 21.53 0.67
C ILE A 124 10.36 21.78 0.34
N ASN A 125 9.50 20.77 0.55
CA ASN A 125 8.07 20.85 0.25
C ASN A 125 7.24 21.48 1.38
N LYS A 126 7.78 21.56 2.59
CA LYS A 126 7.11 22.13 3.76
C LYS A 126 6.83 23.62 3.55
N SER A 127 5.56 23.99 3.63
CA SER A 127 5.13 25.38 3.79
C SER A 127 5.66 25.89 5.13
N TYR A 128 6.18 27.12 5.18
CA TYR A 128 6.84 27.64 6.39
C TYR A 128 8.04 26.79 6.83
N SER A 129 8.89 26.40 5.88
CA SER A 129 10.13 25.67 6.14
C SER A 129 11.21 26.59 6.74
N ASP A 130 11.87 26.09 7.78
CA ASP A 130 13.09 26.70 8.30
C ASP A 130 14.21 26.53 7.28
N TYR A 131 14.87 27.64 6.97
CA TYR A 131 16.00 27.68 6.06
C TYR A 131 17.13 26.76 6.55
N ASN A 132 17.43 26.78 7.85
CA ASN A 132 18.55 26.00 8.41
C ASN A 132 18.27 24.50 8.32
N GLU A 133 17.03 24.08 8.59
CA GLU A 133 16.58 22.68 8.45
C GLU A 133 16.85 22.14 7.03
N ILE A 134 16.50 22.92 6.00
CA ILE A 134 16.71 22.51 4.60
C ILE A 134 18.20 22.37 4.26
N VAL A 135 19.03 23.29 4.76
CA VAL A 135 20.48 23.31 4.51
C VAL A 135 21.17 22.15 5.22
N ASP A 136 20.77 21.86 6.46
CA ASP A 136 21.29 20.73 7.23
C ASP A 136 20.93 19.38 6.58
N ASP A 137 19.72 19.26 6.04
CA ASP A 137 19.31 18.08 5.27
C ASP A 137 20.12 17.92 3.98
N PHE A 138 20.45 19.01 3.28
CA PHE A 138 21.29 18.99 2.09
C PHE A 138 22.71 18.55 2.42
N LYS A 139 23.31 19.15 3.46
CA LYS A 139 24.64 18.75 3.97
C LYS A 139 24.68 17.28 4.33
N SER A 140 23.67 16.80 5.07
CA SER A 140 23.57 15.40 5.49
C SER A 140 23.42 14.43 4.30
N LEU A 141 22.71 14.85 3.24
CA LEU A 141 22.59 14.04 2.03
C LEU A 141 23.95 13.84 1.33
N PHE A 142 24.75 14.91 1.22
CA PHE A 142 26.01 14.90 0.46
C PHE A 142 27.27 14.72 1.31
N ASP A 143 27.12 14.56 2.63
CA ASP A 143 28.22 14.48 3.60
C ASP A 143 29.13 15.74 3.55
N LEU A 144 28.52 16.93 3.59
CA LEU A 144 29.18 18.24 3.48
C LEU A 144 29.18 19.04 4.79
N ASN A 145 30.06 20.03 4.88
CA ASN A 145 30.19 21.04 5.93
C ASN A 145 29.73 22.43 5.45
N ASP A 146 29.61 23.39 6.38
CA ASP A 146 29.17 24.77 6.07
C ASP A 146 30.10 25.53 5.13
N SER A 147 31.40 25.23 5.16
CA SER A 147 32.41 25.87 4.31
C SER A 147 32.51 25.28 2.91
N ASP A 148 31.87 24.14 2.64
CA ASP A 148 31.96 23.50 1.33
C ASP A 148 31.30 24.37 0.26
N THR A 149 31.96 24.50 -0.89
CA THR A 149 31.49 25.37 -1.98
C THR A 149 30.07 25.02 -2.41
N ALA A 150 29.71 23.73 -2.39
CA ALA A 150 28.37 23.29 -2.74
C ALA A 150 27.32 23.70 -1.69
N THR A 151 27.66 23.65 -0.41
CA THR A 151 26.81 24.16 0.68
C THR A 151 26.58 25.66 0.53
N LEU A 152 27.63 26.43 0.24
CA LEU A 152 27.53 27.88 0.01
C LEU A 152 26.65 28.22 -1.20
N ARG A 153 26.77 27.47 -2.30
CA ARG A 153 25.91 27.62 -3.50
C ARG A 153 24.44 27.25 -3.22
N PHE A 154 24.22 26.18 -2.47
CA PHE A 154 22.88 25.77 -2.05
C PHE A 154 22.23 26.85 -1.16
N ASN A 155 22.98 27.37 -0.20
CA ASN A 155 22.57 28.49 0.66
C ASN A 155 22.17 29.73 -0.14
N GLU A 156 23.02 30.16 -1.08
CA GLU A 156 22.74 31.32 -1.93
C GLU A 156 21.48 31.09 -2.79
N SER A 157 21.21 29.84 -3.20
CA SER A 157 20.00 29.48 -3.96
C SER A 157 18.70 29.64 -3.15
N LEU A 158 18.80 29.67 -1.82
CA LEU A 158 17.68 29.85 -0.90
C LEU A 158 17.63 31.26 -0.28
N LYS A 159 18.60 32.12 -0.62
CA LYS A 159 18.68 33.48 -0.10
C LYS A 159 17.45 34.28 -0.49
N ASN A 160 16.91 35.03 0.49
CA ASN A 160 15.67 35.80 0.36
C ASN A 160 14.43 34.95 0.04
N LYS A 161 14.46 33.63 0.25
CA LYS A 161 13.25 32.81 0.19
C LYS A 161 12.23 33.37 1.19
N PRO A 162 11.01 33.73 0.74
CA PRO A 162 9.97 34.16 1.66
C PRO A 162 9.66 33.05 2.68
N TYR A 163 9.44 33.41 3.94
CA TYR A 163 9.15 32.44 5.00
C TYR A 163 7.90 31.60 4.68
N TYR A 164 6.85 32.20 4.11
CA TYR A 164 5.60 31.53 3.76
C TYR A 164 5.68 30.64 2.52
N ALA A 165 6.72 30.77 1.70
CA ALA A 165 6.88 29.98 0.48
C ALA A 165 7.67 28.70 0.77
N SER A 166 7.24 27.58 0.17
CA SER A 166 8.05 26.36 0.16
C SER A 166 9.35 26.61 -0.62
N ALA A 167 10.44 26.00 -0.17
CA ALA A 167 11.69 26.06 -0.91
C ALA A 167 11.55 25.43 -2.31
N ARG A 168 10.63 24.46 -2.48
CA ARG A 168 10.30 23.88 -3.78
C ARG A 168 9.93 24.96 -4.80
N TYR A 169 8.97 25.82 -4.48
CA TYR A 169 8.52 26.88 -5.38
C TYR A 169 9.64 27.89 -5.65
N PHE A 170 10.42 28.22 -4.63
CA PHE A 170 11.52 29.18 -4.76
C PHE A 170 12.66 28.64 -5.65
N LEU A 171 13.09 27.40 -5.39
CA LEU A 171 14.12 26.71 -6.17
C LEU A 171 13.71 26.53 -7.63
N HIS A 172 12.44 26.26 -7.93
CA HIS A 172 11.95 26.20 -9.31
C HIS A 172 12.32 27.47 -10.12
N HIS A 173 12.33 28.65 -9.49
CA HIS A 173 12.62 29.93 -10.14
C HIS A 173 14.10 30.36 -10.04
N LYS A 174 14.79 29.99 -8.95
CA LYS A 174 16.16 30.44 -8.66
C LYS A 174 17.24 29.41 -8.96
N ASN A 175 16.89 28.12 -8.89
CA ASN A 175 17.78 26.99 -9.14
C ASN A 175 16.97 25.79 -9.67
N GLY A 176 16.49 25.93 -10.91
CA GLY A 176 15.66 24.91 -11.57
C GLY A 176 16.37 23.57 -11.70
N SER A 177 17.70 23.55 -11.79
CA SER A 177 18.50 22.33 -11.86
C SER A 177 18.39 21.49 -10.60
N LEU A 178 18.52 22.11 -9.43
CA LEU A 178 18.36 21.42 -8.15
C LEU A 178 16.91 20.97 -7.90
N TYR A 179 15.93 21.79 -8.30
CA TYR A 179 14.52 21.40 -8.29
C TYR A 179 14.28 20.14 -9.12
N ASN A 180 14.77 20.13 -10.37
CA ASN A 180 14.62 19.01 -11.30
C ASN A 180 15.38 17.75 -10.82
N LEU A 181 16.56 17.93 -10.20
CA LEU A 181 17.36 16.84 -9.65
C LEU A 181 16.57 16.03 -8.63
N LEU A 182 15.94 16.70 -7.67
CA LEU A 182 15.18 16.03 -6.62
C LEU A 182 13.98 15.28 -7.17
N ASP A 183 13.27 15.86 -8.14
CA ASP A 183 12.13 15.20 -8.79
C ASP A 183 12.57 13.95 -9.57
N LYS A 184 13.75 14.00 -10.23
CA LYS A 184 14.35 12.85 -10.94
C LYS A 184 14.83 11.75 -10.01
N LEU A 185 15.38 12.11 -8.85
CA LEU A 185 15.85 11.15 -7.84
C LEU A 185 14.72 10.57 -6.99
N THR A 186 13.59 11.28 -6.87
CA THR A 186 12.47 10.89 -6.02
C THR A 186 11.12 10.84 -6.77
N PRO A 187 11.02 10.20 -7.95
CA PRO A 187 9.79 10.18 -8.72
C PRO A 187 8.67 9.50 -7.93
N ASN A 188 7.47 10.04 -8.08
CA ASN A 188 6.24 9.42 -7.60
C ASN A 188 5.47 8.92 -8.82
N LYS A 189 5.20 7.61 -8.87
CA LYS A 189 4.44 7.00 -9.96
C LYS A 189 3.49 5.95 -9.40
N SER A 190 2.19 6.17 -9.58
CA SER A 190 1.19 5.12 -9.37
C SER A 190 0.94 4.41 -10.69
N PHE A 191 1.00 3.07 -10.69
CA PHE A 191 0.58 2.27 -11.83
C PHE A 191 -0.90 1.91 -11.73
N MET A 192 -1.43 1.89 -10.51
CA MET A 192 -2.81 1.53 -10.24
C MET A 192 -3.65 2.75 -9.87
N GLN A 193 -4.88 2.79 -10.38
CA GLN A 193 -5.93 3.69 -9.92
C GLN A 193 -6.60 3.15 -8.65
N LYS A 194 -6.64 1.81 -8.49
CA LYS A 194 -7.20 1.11 -7.34
C LYS A 194 -6.37 -0.13 -7.05
N SER A 195 -5.99 -0.35 -5.80
CA SER A 195 -5.35 -1.59 -5.37
C SER A 195 -6.24 -2.80 -5.64
N ILE A 196 -5.65 -3.99 -5.77
CA ILE A 196 -6.37 -5.26 -5.93
C ILE A 196 -6.55 -5.89 -4.54
N PRO A 197 -7.75 -5.89 -3.97
CA PRO A 197 -8.00 -6.52 -2.68
C PRO A 197 -7.99 -8.05 -2.79
N ILE A 198 -7.39 -8.71 -1.81
CA ILE A 198 -7.53 -10.14 -1.59
C ILE A 198 -8.35 -10.35 -0.33
N TYR A 199 -9.46 -11.05 -0.48
CA TYR A 199 -10.41 -11.35 0.58
C TYR A 199 -10.20 -12.77 1.11
N PHE A 200 -10.50 -12.96 2.39
CA PHE A 200 -10.74 -14.27 2.98
C PHE A 200 -12.22 -14.40 3.32
N SER A 201 -12.90 -15.37 2.71
CA SER A 201 -14.30 -15.68 2.97
C SER A 201 -14.45 -16.36 4.31
N LEU A 202 -15.29 -15.81 5.19
CA LEU A 202 -15.60 -16.40 6.48
C LEU A 202 -16.55 -17.59 6.33
N THR A 203 -17.38 -17.58 5.30
CA THR A 203 -18.32 -18.66 4.97
C THR A 203 -17.57 -19.86 4.36
N ALA A 204 -16.83 -19.62 3.28
CA ALA A 204 -16.18 -20.67 2.49
C ALA A 204 -14.79 -21.05 3.03
N GLY A 205 -14.15 -20.21 3.85
CA GLY A 205 -12.79 -20.43 4.34
C GLY A 205 -11.71 -20.33 3.26
N ASN A 206 -12.03 -19.73 2.11
CA ASN A 206 -11.16 -19.64 0.94
C ASN A 206 -10.82 -18.19 0.60
N LEU A 207 -9.75 -18.01 -0.17
CA LEU A 207 -9.32 -16.72 -0.69
C LEU A 207 -10.10 -16.36 -1.97
N SER A 208 -10.32 -15.07 -2.19
CA SER A 208 -10.98 -14.53 -3.38
C SER A 208 -10.47 -13.12 -3.71
N ARG A 209 -10.57 -12.70 -4.98
CA ARG A 209 -10.40 -11.28 -5.37
C ARG A 209 -11.70 -10.47 -5.28
N VAL A 210 -12.83 -11.15 -5.11
CA VAL A 210 -14.17 -10.56 -5.04
C VAL A 210 -14.73 -10.77 -3.64
N ASP A 211 -15.31 -9.71 -3.08
CA ASP A 211 -16.02 -9.78 -1.80
C ASP A 211 -17.32 -10.57 -1.97
N ASP A 212 -17.52 -11.59 -1.14
CA ASP A 212 -18.74 -12.39 -1.09
C ASP A 212 -19.79 -11.83 -0.11
N GLY A 213 -19.52 -10.67 0.49
CA GLY A 213 -20.36 -10.01 1.47
C GLY A 213 -20.23 -10.58 2.89
N ASN A 214 -19.43 -11.62 3.09
CA ASN A 214 -19.04 -12.16 4.39
C ASN A 214 -17.53 -12.47 4.41
N SER A 215 -16.74 -11.47 4.04
CA SER A 215 -15.29 -11.59 3.95
C SER A 215 -14.59 -10.42 4.64
N PHE A 216 -13.26 -10.52 4.75
CA PHE A 216 -12.44 -9.36 5.07
C PHE A 216 -11.21 -9.30 4.18
N ILE A 217 -10.72 -8.08 3.96
CA ILE A 217 -9.49 -7.84 3.20
C ILE A 217 -8.30 -8.34 4.01
N VAL A 218 -7.59 -9.31 3.45
CA VAL A 218 -6.33 -9.87 3.95
C VAL A 218 -5.18 -8.94 3.64
N THR A 219 -5.12 -8.50 2.38
CA THR A 219 -4.09 -7.63 1.85
C THR A 219 -4.60 -6.95 0.59
N GLU A 220 -3.98 -5.84 0.24
CA GLU A 220 -4.22 -5.16 -1.03
C GLU A 220 -2.90 -5.16 -1.81
N LEU A 221 -2.99 -5.51 -3.10
CA LEU A 221 -1.85 -5.49 -4.00
C LEU A 221 -1.86 -4.17 -4.76
N ASP A 222 -0.74 -3.46 -4.70
CA ASP A 222 -0.57 -2.14 -5.31
C ASP A 222 0.80 -2.10 -6.00
N LEU A 223 0.92 -1.43 -7.14
CA LEU A 223 2.17 -1.20 -7.84
C LEU A 223 2.42 0.30 -7.89
N LYS A 224 3.42 0.76 -7.12
CA LYS A 224 3.80 2.16 -7.08
C LYS A 224 5.27 2.36 -6.77
N VAL A 225 5.75 3.51 -7.23
CA VAL A 225 7.02 4.12 -6.82
C VAL A 225 6.68 5.35 -5.99
N SER A 226 7.21 5.41 -4.77
CA SER A 226 7.08 6.55 -3.88
C SER A 226 8.46 7.05 -3.50
N ASP A 227 8.73 8.31 -3.83
CA ASP A 227 10.01 8.98 -3.66
C ASP A 227 11.18 8.15 -4.22
N GLY A 228 11.03 7.71 -5.48
CA GLY A 228 12.06 6.92 -6.18
C GLY A 228 12.20 5.48 -5.72
N SER A 229 11.42 5.05 -4.72
CA SER A 229 11.45 3.69 -4.19
C SER A 229 10.21 2.91 -4.59
N MET A 230 10.39 1.75 -5.24
CA MET A 230 9.31 0.78 -5.44
C MET A 230 8.73 0.36 -4.09
N ASN A 231 7.42 0.17 -4.02
CA ASN A 231 6.81 -0.46 -2.86
C ASN A 231 7.22 -1.94 -2.75
N SER A 232 6.86 -2.60 -1.64
CA SER A 232 7.32 -3.96 -1.35
C SER A 232 6.93 -5.00 -2.42
N LEU A 233 5.71 -4.91 -2.98
CA LEU A 233 5.25 -5.83 -4.02
C LEU A 233 6.06 -5.63 -5.31
N MET A 234 6.09 -4.40 -5.81
CA MET A 234 6.79 -4.06 -7.05
C MET A 234 8.30 -4.37 -6.94
N SER A 235 8.92 -4.06 -5.81
CA SER A 235 10.34 -4.39 -5.58
C SER A 235 10.61 -5.90 -5.59
N ALA A 236 9.71 -6.70 -5.02
CA ALA A 236 9.84 -8.15 -5.00
C ALA A 236 9.63 -8.78 -6.39
N LEU A 237 8.67 -8.27 -7.15
CA LEU A 237 8.38 -8.68 -8.53
C LEU A 237 9.46 -8.22 -9.52
N ASN A 238 10.23 -7.17 -9.21
CA ASN A 238 11.26 -6.69 -10.13
C ASN A 238 12.57 -7.51 -10.08
N LYS A 239 12.80 -8.33 -9.05
CA LYS A 239 14.03 -9.15 -8.91
C LYS A 239 14.23 -10.09 -10.10
N LYS A 240 15.46 -10.26 -10.57
CA LYS A 240 15.77 -11.01 -11.82
C LYS A 240 15.05 -12.37 -11.91
N ASP A 241 15.12 -13.17 -10.84
CA ASP A 241 14.57 -14.53 -10.79
C ASP A 241 13.28 -14.61 -9.94
N SER A 242 12.44 -13.57 -9.99
CA SER A 242 11.20 -13.51 -9.21
C SER A 242 10.13 -14.48 -9.74
N ASN A 243 9.63 -15.36 -8.87
CA ASN A 243 8.39 -16.09 -9.09
C ASN A 243 7.20 -15.26 -8.55
N PRO A 244 6.29 -14.75 -9.41
CA PRO A 244 5.21 -13.88 -8.98
C PRO A 244 4.21 -14.57 -8.04
N ALA A 245 3.96 -15.87 -8.24
CA ALA A 245 3.08 -16.64 -7.36
C ALA A 245 3.68 -16.77 -5.95
N GLU A 246 4.99 -17.00 -5.84
CA GLU A 246 5.66 -17.08 -4.55
C GLU A 246 5.69 -15.72 -3.82
N VAL A 247 5.94 -14.63 -4.56
CA VAL A 247 5.92 -13.26 -4.01
C VAL A 247 4.55 -12.94 -3.42
N VAL A 248 3.48 -13.16 -4.18
CA VAL A 248 2.12 -12.87 -3.73
C VAL A 248 1.68 -13.83 -2.61
N LYS A 249 2.08 -15.11 -2.67
CA LYS A 249 1.89 -16.08 -1.57
C LYS A 249 2.43 -15.56 -0.24
N LYS A 250 3.66 -15.02 -0.22
CA LYS A 250 4.28 -14.47 1.00
C LYS A 250 3.51 -13.26 1.54
N ILE A 251 3.02 -12.39 0.65
CA ILE A 251 2.24 -11.21 1.04
C ILE A 251 0.89 -11.63 1.65
N ILE A 252 0.18 -12.56 1.00
CA ILE A 252 -1.10 -13.08 1.49
C ILE A 252 -0.92 -13.81 2.83
N SER A 253 0.06 -14.73 2.94
CA SER A 253 0.36 -15.46 4.18
C SER A 253 0.66 -14.50 5.34
N SER A 254 1.48 -13.47 5.10
CA SER A 254 1.77 -12.44 6.11
C SER A 254 0.52 -11.62 6.49
N GLY A 255 -0.33 -11.26 5.51
CA GLY A 255 -1.62 -10.62 5.76
C GLY A 255 -2.54 -11.46 6.64
N LEU A 256 -2.70 -12.75 6.30
CA LEU A 256 -3.50 -13.71 7.06
C LEU A 256 -2.97 -13.87 8.49
N LYS A 257 -1.65 -14.05 8.66
CA LYS A 257 -1.02 -14.18 9.97
C LYS A 257 -1.26 -12.95 10.85
N ARG A 258 -1.12 -11.74 10.29
CA ARG A 258 -1.42 -10.49 11.01
C ARG A 258 -2.88 -10.41 11.43
N LYS A 259 -3.81 -10.78 10.54
CA LYS A 259 -5.25 -10.80 10.84
C LYS A 259 -5.58 -11.84 11.91
N TYR A 260 -5.08 -13.06 11.80
CA TYR A 260 -5.22 -14.10 12.82
C TYR A 260 -4.70 -13.63 14.19
N LEU A 261 -3.49 -13.06 14.25
CA LEU A 261 -2.93 -12.53 15.50
C LEU A 261 -3.76 -11.39 16.10
N HIS A 262 -4.33 -10.53 15.26
CA HIS A 262 -5.22 -9.47 15.73
C HIS A 262 -6.51 -10.06 16.31
N LEU A 263 -7.18 -10.94 15.57
CA LEU A 263 -8.47 -11.49 15.96
C LEU A 263 -8.37 -12.46 17.16
N SER A 264 -7.24 -13.15 17.34
CA SER A 264 -7.01 -14.07 18.46
C SER A 264 -6.67 -13.37 19.78
N LYS A 265 -6.01 -12.20 19.72
CA LYS A 265 -5.57 -11.47 20.92
C LYS A 265 -6.56 -10.43 21.43
N ASN A 266 -7.47 -9.97 20.57
CA ASN A 266 -8.38 -8.87 20.90
C ASN A 266 -9.82 -9.38 21.01
N LYS A 267 -10.54 -8.92 22.04
CA LYS A 267 -11.96 -9.24 22.19
C LYS A 267 -12.75 -8.55 21.07
N ALA A 268 -13.51 -9.35 20.30
CA ALA A 268 -14.41 -8.81 19.30
C ALA A 268 -15.49 -7.94 19.96
N SER A 269 -15.73 -6.76 19.40
CA SER A 269 -16.72 -5.81 19.88
C SER A 269 -17.62 -5.33 18.75
N PHE A 270 -18.84 -4.91 19.11
CA PHE A 270 -19.81 -4.41 18.14
C PHE A 270 -19.34 -3.12 17.44
N ASP A 271 -18.70 -2.22 18.20
CA ASP A 271 -18.06 -1.03 17.65
C ASP A 271 -16.89 -1.38 16.70
N GLY A 272 -16.12 -2.41 17.06
CA GLY A 272 -15.07 -2.94 16.22
C GLY A 272 -15.58 -3.46 14.88
N PHE A 273 -16.74 -4.10 14.83
CA PHE A 273 -17.42 -4.48 13.59
C PHE A 273 -17.85 -3.28 12.75
N LYS A 274 -18.51 -2.28 13.35
CA LYS A 274 -18.89 -1.06 12.62
C LYS A 274 -17.70 -0.34 12.00
N LYS A 275 -16.52 -0.47 12.62
CA LYS A 275 -15.23 0.07 12.13
C LYS A 275 -14.46 -0.89 11.20
N GLY A 276 -15.02 -2.04 10.84
CA GLY A 276 -14.40 -3.04 9.96
C GLY A 276 -13.21 -3.80 10.59
N ARG A 277 -13.03 -3.74 11.91
CA ARG A 277 -11.93 -4.41 12.63
C ARG A 277 -12.21 -5.88 12.93
N PHE A 278 -13.47 -6.19 13.23
CA PHE A 278 -13.93 -7.56 13.50
C PHE A 278 -15.06 -7.93 12.56
N PRO A 279 -15.10 -9.18 12.07
CA PRO A 279 -16.27 -9.67 11.38
C PRO A 279 -17.43 -9.88 12.35
N PHE A 280 -18.65 -9.75 11.84
CA PHE A 280 -19.87 -9.92 12.62
C PHE A 280 -19.97 -11.32 13.28
N SER A 281 -19.53 -12.34 12.56
CA SER A 281 -19.51 -13.73 13.02
C SER A 281 -18.67 -13.99 14.28
N LEU A 282 -17.71 -13.11 14.60
CA LEU A 282 -16.88 -13.22 15.82
C LEU A 282 -17.44 -12.44 17.00
N ILE A 283 -18.48 -11.63 16.82
CA ILE A 283 -19.14 -10.90 17.91
C ILE A 283 -20.12 -11.85 18.60
N THR A 284 -20.15 -11.87 19.94
CA THR A 284 -21.12 -12.69 20.70
C THR A 284 -22.51 -12.08 20.68
N ASP A 285 -23.56 -12.90 20.79
CA ASP A 285 -24.96 -12.42 20.86
C ASP A 285 -25.19 -11.42 22.00
N GLU A 286 -24.53 -11.62 23.15
CA GLU A 286 -24.60 -10.71 24.30
C GLU A 286 -24.06 -9.32 23.95
N GLU A 287 -22.87 -9.25 23.35
CA GLU A 287 -22.26 -8.01 22.87
C GLU A 287 -23.13 -7.32 21.81
N ILE A 288 -23.73 -8.08 20.88
CA ILE A 288 -24.69 -7.55 19.91
C ILE A 288 -25.89 -6.95 20.66
N ARG A 289 -26.56 -7.75 21.50
CA ARG A 289 -27.74 -7.33 22.27
C ARG A 289 -27.50 -6.07 23.09
N ASN A 290 -26.39 -6.02 23.84
CA ASN A 290 -26.01 -4.88 24.67
C ASN A 290 -25.85 -3.58 23.87
N ASN A 291 -25.43 -3.68 22.61
CA ASN A 291 -25.27 -2.53 21.72
C ASN A 291 -26.55 -2.14 20.95
N LEU A 292 -27.55 -3.03 20.91
CA LEU A 292 -28.83 -2.81 20.21
C LEU A 292 -29.99 -2.43 21.15
N GLN A 293 -29.96 -2.84 22.43
CA GLN A 293 -31.10 -2.75 23.36
C GLN A 293 -31.69 -1.34 23.58
N TYR A 294 -30.91 -0.28 23.35
CA TYR A 294 -31.34 1.12 23.49
C TYR A 294 -31.43 1.87 22.16
N ARG A 295 -31.38 1.16 21.03
CA ARG A 295 -31.43 1.74 19.69
C ARG A 295 -32.87 1.83 19.20
N GLY A 296 -33.19 2.93 18.51
CA GLY A 296 -34.48 3.09 17.85
C GLY A 296 -34.62 2.19 16.61
N VAL A 297 -35.85 1.94 16.17
CA VAL A 297 -36.16 1.09 15.00
C VAL A 297 -35.40 1.54 13.74
N TYR A 298 -35.21 2.85 13.56
CA TYR A 298 -34.43 3.38 12.45
C TYR A 298 -32.95 2.95 12.51
N ASP A 299 -32.30 3.13 13.67
CA ASP A 299 -30.90 2.71 13.88
C ASP A 299 -30.72 1.21 13.64
N LEU A 300 -31.67 0.38 14.11
CA LEU A 300 -31.65 -1.07 13.90
C LEU A 300 -31.72 -1.43 12.41
N LYS A 301 -32.50 -0.68 11.61
CA LYS A 301 -32.55 -0.88 10.15
C LYS A 301 -31.24 -0.48 9.47
N GLU A 302 -30.61 0.62 9.89
CA GLU A 302 -29.31 1.04 9.35
C GLU A 302 -28.20 0.05 9.69
N ILE A 303 -28.18 -0.46 10.92
CA ILE A 303 -27.23 -1.52 11.32
C ILE A 303 -27.45 -2.79 10.50
N ARG A 304 -28.71 -3.20 10.29
CA ARG A 304 -29.05 -4.39 9.50
C ARG A 304 -28.44 -4.36 8.10
N LYS A 305 -28.36 -3.18 7.46
CA LYS A 305 -27.73 -3.03 6.12
C LYS A 305 -26.23 -3.35 6.11
N MET A 306 -25.56 -3.23 7.25
CA MET A 306 -24.13 -3.52 7.40
C MET A 306 -23.85 -4.99 7.72
N VAL A 307 -24.86 -5.73 8.19
CA VAL A 307 -24.70 -7.13 8.61
C VAL A 307 -24.56 -8.02 7.36
N PRO A 308 -23.53 -8.90 7.30
CA PRO A 308 -23.39 -9.87 6.23
C PRO A 308 -24.67 -10.68 6.01
N LYS A 309 -25.06 -10.93 4.76
CA LYS A 309 -26.27 -11.71 4.43
C LYS A 309 -26.38 -13.04 5.20
N PRO A 310 -25.31 -13.85 5.34
CA PRO A 310 -25.38 -15.10 6.10
C PRO A 310 -25.64 -14.92 7.61
N GLU A 311 -25.45 -13.72 8.15
CA GLU A 311 -25.63 -13.41 9.57
C GLU A 311 -26.94 -12.63 9.83
N LEU A 312 -27.72 -12.33 8.79
CA LEU A 312 -28.95 -11.54 8.92
C LEU A 312 -30.00 -12.22 9.79
N GLU A 313 -30.20 -13.54 9.65
CA GLU A 313 -31.17 -14.28 10.47
C GLU A 313 -30.81 -14.22 11.96
N ARG A 314 -29.51 -14.36 12.27
CA ARG A 314 -29.00 -14.24 13.63
C ARG A 314 -29.20 -12.83 14.19
N TYR A 315 -28.93 -11.81 13.38
CA TYR A 315 -29.18 -10.42 13.75
C TYR A 315 -30.68 -10.15 13.99
N ASP A 316 -31.53 -10.56 13.05
CA ASP A 316 -32.98 -10.35 13.08
C ASP A 316 -33.58 -11.05 14.31
N SER A 317 -33.15 -12.28 14.61
CA SER A 317 -33.57 -13.00 15.83
C SER A 317 -33.22 -12.26 17.12
N ILE A 318 -32.04 -11.64 17.21
CA ILE A 318 -31.65 -10.83 18.37
C ILE A 318 -32.52 -9.57 18.47
N VAL A 319 -32.80 -8.92 17.33
CA VAL A 319 -33.65 -7.72 17.28
C VAL A 319 -35.09 -8.04 17.66
N ASP A 320 -35.67 -9.13 17.15
CA ASP A 320 -37.04 -9.55 17.47
C ASP A 320 -37.18 -9.84 18.97
N GLY A 321 -36.19 -10.53 19.57
CA GLY A 321 -36.14 -10.75 21.00
C GLY A 321 -36.05 -9.45 21.84
N LEU A 322 -35.41 -8.40 21.32
CA LEU A 322 -35.37 -7.08 21.96
C LEU A 322 -36.67 -6.30 21.81
N LEU A 323 -37.40 -6.52 20.71
CA LEU A 323 -38.68 -5.87 20.42
C LEU A 323 -39.88 -6.64 20.99
N GLY A 324 -39.67 -7.82 21.59
CA GLY A 324 -40.70 -8.68 22.16
C GLY A 324 -41.60 -9.33 21.10
N ARG A 325 -41.04 -9.67 19.94
CA ARG A 325 -41.75 -10.28 18.80
C ARG A 325 -41.49 -11.77 18.64
#